data_AF-A0A7J9IFV6-F1
#
_entry.id   AF-A0A7J9IFV6-F1
#
_cell.length_a   1.000
_cell.length_b   1.000
_cell.length_c   1.000
_cell.angle_alpha   90.00
_cell.angle_beta   90.00
_cell.angle_gamma   90.00
#
_symmetry.space_group_name_H-M   'P 1'
#
loop_
_entity.id
_entity.type
_entity.pdbx_description
1 polymer ?
#
loop_
_entity_poly.entity_id
_entity_poly.type
_entity_poly.pdbx_seq_one_letter_code
_entity_poly.pdbx_strand_id
1 'polypeptide(L)'
;LDGAVLNVGEELKAETLPLKLGSRVYKLQGLKSLTWYEVKISYPASIPASFSLQLKKGDLESGLNRNRRLLNTEKLIFKTDNLDSINDQVLAYA
;
A
#
# COMPACT_ATOMS: atom_id res chain seq x y z
N LEU A 1 -5.24 -14.34 -2.53
CA LEU A 1 -5.16 -13.08 -3.31
C LEU A 1 -3.76 -12.99 -3.87
N ASP A 2 -3.55 -13.41 -5.12
CA ASP A 2 -2.27 -13.25 -5.82
C ASP A 2 -2.15 -11.80 -6.30
N GLY A 3 -1.75 -10.93 -5.38
CA GLY A 3 -1.42 -9.53 -5.67
C GLY A 3 -0.06 -9.43 -6.37
N ALA A 4 0.08 -8.45 -7.27
CA ALA A 4 1.38 -8.13 -7.87
C ALA A 4 2.36 -7.69 -6.76
N VAL A 5 3.66 -7.88 -6.99
CA VAL A 5 4.68 -7.52 -5.99
C VAL A 5 5.14 -6.08 -6.23
N LEU A 6 5.29 -5.31 -5.14
CA LEU A 6 5.93 -4.00 -5.15
C LEU A 6 7.16 -4.06 -4.26
N ASN A 7 8.34 -4.10 -4.87
CA ASN A 7 9.61 -4.14 -4.16
C ASN A 7 10.06 -2.73 -3.76
N VAL A 8 10.69 -2.61 -2.59
CA VAL A 8 11.33 -1.37 -2.16
C VAL A 8 12.38 -0.93 -3.19
N GLY A 9 12.25 0.31 -3.67
CA GLY A 9 13.20 0.91 -4.61
C GLY A 9 12.96 0.55 -6.07
N GLU A 10 11.99 -0.31 -6.37
CA GLU A 10 11.63 -0.69 -7.74
C GLU A 10 10.28 -0.09 -8.13
N GLU A 11 10.30 0.83 -9.09
CA GLU A 11 9.10 1.46 -9.62
C GLU A 11 8.37 0.52 -10.60
N LEU A 12 7.06 0.32 -10.37
CA LEU A 12 6.18 -0.31 -11.36
C LEU A 12 5.79 0.70 -12.42
N LYS A 13 6.00 0.36 -13.70
CA LYS A 13 5.74 1.23 -14.85
C LYS A 13 4.68 0.62 -15.74
N ALA A 14 3.90 1.48 -16.40
CA ALA A 14 2.83 1.08 -17.32
C ALA A 14 1.74 0.18 -16.71
N GLU A 15 1.55 0.24 -15.39
CA GLU A 15 0.41 -0.38 -14.73
C GLU A 15 -0.89 0.25 -15.24
N THR A 16 -1.89 -0.59 -15.52
CA THR A 16 -3.21 -0.15 -16.01
C THR A 16 -4.30 -0.52 -15.03
N LEU A 17 -5.22 0.41 -14.80
CA LEU A 17 -6.37 0.25 -13.92
C LEU A 17 -7.61 0.79 -14.63
N PRO A 18 -8.77 0.12 -14.53
CA PRO A 18 -10.03 0.66 -15.03
C PRO A 18 -10.34 2.02 -14.39
N LEU A 19 -10.68 3.02 -15.21
CA LEU A 19 -11.02 4.38 -14.74
C LEU A 19 -12.21 4.40 -13.78
N LYS A 20 -13.15 3.45 -13.92
CA LYS A 20 -14.33 3.33 -13.08
C LYS A 20 -14.21 2.07 -12.23
N LEU A 21 -14.28 2.24 -10.91
CA LEU A 21 -14.27 1.14 -9.92
C LEU A 21 -13.05 0.21 -10.04
N GLY A 22 -11.93 0.68 -10.59
CA GLY A 22 -10.68 -0.06 -10.62
C GLY A 22 -10.06 -0.17 -9.23
N SER A 23 -9.51 -1.33 -8.90
CA SER A 23 -8.72 -1.53 -7.69
C SER A 23 -7.58 -2.52 -7.93
N ARG A 24 -6.47 -2.34 -7.22
CA ARG A 24 -5.33 -3.27 -7.22
C ARG A 24 -4.81 -3.45 -5.80
N VAL A 25 -4.31 -4.65 -5.52
CA VAL A 25 -3.58 -4.95 -4.29
C VAL A 25 -2.17 -5.37 -4.67
N TYR A 26 -1.20 -4.79 -3.97
CA TYR A 26 0.21 -5.12 -4.09
C TYR A 26 0.74 -5.72 -2.79
N LYS A 27 1.57 -6.77 -2.91
CA LYS A 27 2.35 -7.29 -1.79
C LYS A 27 3.66 -6.52 -1.73
N LEU A 28 3.86 -5.76 -0.65
CA LEU A 28 5.11 -5.05 -0.40
C LEU A 28 6.21 -6.04 -0.02
N GLN A 29 7.39 -5.92 -0.63
CA GLN A 29 8.56 -6.76 -0.37
C GLN A 29 9.84 -5.92 -0.24
N GLY A 30 10.86 -6.46 0.43
CA GLY A 30 12.12 -5.74 0.68
C GLY A 30 12.05 -4.70 1.80
N LEU A 31 11.02 -4.74 2.64
CA LEU A 31 10.88 -3.87 3.80
C LEU A 31 11.85 -4.27 4.92
N LYS A 32 12.46 -3.29 5.57
CA LYS A 32 13.29 -3.42 6.77
C LYS A 32 12.48 -3.05 8.02
N SER A 33 12.78 -3.64 9.18
CA SER A 33 12.16 -3.29 10.46
C SER A 33 12.41 -1.83 10.84
N LEU A 34 11.49 -1.23 11.61
CA LEU A 34 11.64 0.11 12.21
C LEU A 34 11.99 1.23 11.22
N THR A 35 11.65 1.05 9.94
CA THR A 35 12.05 1.91 8.83
C THR A 35 10.83 2.63 8.27
N TRP A 36 10.99 3.91 7.93
CA TRP A 36 9.96 4.69 7.27
C TRP A 36 9.99 4.43 5.77
N TYR A 37 8.79 4.22 5.21
CA TYR A 37 8.57 4.00 3.80
C TYR A 37 7.53 4.96 3.26
N GLU A 38 7.67 5.29 1.98
CA GLU A 38 6.73 6.10 1.23
C GLU A 38 6.31 5.33 -0.02
N VAL A 39 5.01 5.14 -0.19
CA VAL A 39 4.40 4.63 -1.42
C VAL A 39 3.81 5.82 -2.15
N LYS A 40 4.16 5.96 -3.42
CA LYS A 40 3.67 7.01 -4.31
C LYS A 40 3.00 6.37 -5.51
N ILE A 41 1.97 7.02 -6.02
CA ILE A 41 1.52 6.74 -7.38
C ILE A 41 1.43 8.03 -8.19
N SER A 42 1.72 7.88 -9.47
CA SER A 42 1.57 8.93 -10.48
C SER A 42 0.62 8.41 -11.55
N TYR A 43 -0.24 9.29 -12.05
CA TYR A 43 -1.19 8.97 -13.10
C TYR A 43 -1.29 10.15 -14.08
N PRO A 44 -1.73 9.93 -15.32
CA PRO A 44 -1.90 11.01 -16.29
C PRO A 44 -2.92 12.05 -15.79
N ALA A 45 -2.52 13.34 -15.81
CA ALA A 45 -3.40 14.45 -15.43
C ALA A 45 -4.42 14.83 -16.53
N SER A 46 -4.52 14.03 -17.60
CA SER A 46 -5.41 14.28 -18.74
C SER A 46 -6.88 13.98 -18.46
N ILE A 47 -7.16 13.15 -17.45
CA ILE A 47 -8.52 12.79 -17.03
C ILE A 47 -8.62 13.03 -15.52
N PRO A 48 -9.57 13.85 -15.04
CA PRO A 48 -9.83 13.97 -13.61
C PRO A 48 -10.19 12.61 -13.02
N ALA A 49 -9.42 12.17 -12.03
CA ALA A 49 -9.63 10.91 -11.34
C ALA A 49 -9.42 11.07 -9.84
N SER A 50 -10.18 10.30 -9.06
CA SER A 50 -10.02 10.17 -7.62
C SER A 50 -9.75 8.71 -7.31
N PHE A 51 -8.85 8.45 -6.38
CA PHE A 51 -8.51 7.10 -5.95
C PHE A 51 -8.27 7.10 -4.44
N SER A 52 -7.90 5.97 -3.86
CA SER A 52 -7.56 5.89 -2.45
C SER A 52 -6.46 4.86 -2.26
N LEU A 53 -5.44 5.23 -1.48
CA LEU A 53 -4.41 4.31 -1.03
C LEU A 53 -4.70 3.83 0.39
N GLN A 54 -4.64 2.52 0.60
CA GLN A 54 -4.77 1.89 1.91
C GLN A 54 -3.61 0.93 2.16
N LEU A 55 -3.02 1.01 3.36
CA LEU A 55 -2.11 -0.02 3.87
C LEU A 55 -2.92 -1.13 4.53
N LYS A 56 -2.70 -2.38 4.13
CA LYS A 56 -3.30 -3.55 4.78
C LYS A 56 -2.23 -4.27 5.60
N LYS A 57 -2.47 -4.46 6.91
CA LYS A 57 -1.56 -5.16 7.82
C LYS A 57 -2.34 -6.23 8.61
N GLY A 58 -2.41 -7.44 8.06
CA GLY A 58 -3.18 -8.54 8.67
C GLY A 58 -4.66 -8.16 8.88
N ASP A 59 -5.28 -8.71 9.92
CA ASP A 59 -6.69 -8.41 10.30
C ASP A 59 -6.87 -7.02 10.94
N LEU A 60 -5.79 -6.28 11.20
CA LEU A 60 -5.90 -4.87 11.54
C LEU A 60 -6.00 -4.06 10.25
N GLU A 61 -7.22 -3.63 9.93
CA GLU A 61 -7.48 -2.49 9.06
C GLU A 61 -6.77 -1.26 9.68
N SER A 62 -5.51 -1.05 9.27
CA SER A 62 -4.74 0.15 9.61
C SER A 62 -5.57 1.36 9.21
N GLY A 63 -5.82 2.23 10.20
CA GLY A 63 -6.76 3.35 10.16
C GLY A 63 -6.92 3.96 8.78
N LEU A 64 -8.11 3.72 8.21
CA LEU A 64 -8.57 4.32 6.97
C LEU A 64 -8.41 5.84 7.06
N ASN A 65 -7.39 6.39 6.40
CA ASN A 65 -7.31 7.83 6.15
C ASN A 65 -8.37 8.20 5.09
N ARG A 66 -9.64 8.16 5.53
CA ARG A 66 -10.87 8.25 4.72
C ARG A 66 -11.12 9.64 4.11
N ASN A 67 -10.30 10.65 4.44
CA ASN A 67 -10.66 12.06 4.25
C ASN A 67 -9.64 12.89 3.47
N ARG A 68 -8.82 12.32 2.58
CA ARG A 68 -7.94 13.13 1.72
C ARG A 68 -8.54 13.33 0.33
N ARG A 69 -8.89 14.58 0.02
CA ARG A 69 -9.24 15.08 -1.32
C ARG A 69 -7.94 15.38 -2.10
N LEU A 70 -7.89 15.03 -3.38
CA LEU A 70 -6.64 14.68 -4.07
C LEU A 70 -6.26 15.65 -5.19
N LEU A 71 -4.97 15.97 -5.29
CA LEU A 71 -4.34 16.63 -6.43
C LEU A 71 -3.11 15.82 -6.85
N ASN A 72 -2.99 15.54 -8.16
CA ASN A 72 -1.88 15.06 -9.01
C ASN A 72 -0.85 14.00 -8.53
N THR A 73 -0.59 13.79 -7.23
CA THR A 73 0.31 12.74 -6.72
C THR A 73 -0.15 12.29 -5.34
N GLU A 74 -0.60 11.04 -5.21
CA GLU A 74 -0.87 10.47 -3.89
C GLU A 74 0.40 9.89 -3.29
N LYS A 75 0.50 10.05 -1.97
CA LYS A 75 1.52 9.40 -1.19
C LYS A 75 0.96 8.88 0.13
N LEU A 76 1.38 7.68 0.49
CA LEU A 76 1.15 7.01 1.76
C LEU A 76 2.51 6.83 2.42
N ILE A 77 2.66 7.33 3.65
CA ILE A 77 3.88 7.15 4.44
C ILE A 77 3.52 6.26 5.62
N PHE A 78 4.33 5.24 5.86
CA PHE A 78 4.16 4.34 7.01
C PHE A 78 5.51 3.93 7.57
N LYS A 79 5.52 3.56 8.84
CA LYS A 79 6.69 2.96 9.50
C LYS A 79 6.44 1.48 9.65
N THR A 80 7.45 0.66 9.36
CA THR A 80 7.42 -0.75 9.73
C THR A 80 7.66 -0.89 11.23
N ASP A 81 6.94 -1.81 11.86
CA ASP A 81 7.20 -2.19 13.24
C ASP A 81 8.41 -3.13 13.31
N ASN A 82 8.74 -3.60 14.51
CA ASN A 82 9.71 -4.68 14.62
C ASN A 82 9.15 -5.92 13.88
N LEU A 83 9.86 -6.44 12.87
CA LEU A 83 9.42 -7.60 12.11
C LEU A 83 9.44 -8.88 12.98
N ASP A 84 10.20 -8.88 14.06
CA ASP A 84 10.32 -10.00 15.00
C ASP A 84 9.00 -10.31 15.74
N SER A 85 8.08 -9.34 15.85
CA SER A 85 6.80 -9.53 16.54
C SER A 85 5.65 -10.01 15.66
N ILE A 86 5.90 -10.33 14.38
CA ILE A 86 4.88 -10.91 13.48
C ILE A 86 4.82 -12.44 13.59
N ASN A 87 5.88 -13.10 14.08
CA ASN A 87 5.89 -14.55 14.26
C ASN A 87 5.18 -15.04 15.54
N ASP A 88 4.88 -14.15 16.50
CA ASP A 88 4.29 -14.54 17.79
C ASP A 88 2.75 -14.62 17.78
N GLN A 89 2.07 -14.34 16.65
CA GLN A 89 0.61 -14.43 16.56
C GLN A 89 0.07 -15.76 16.00
N VAL A 90 0.91 -16.77 15.76
CA VAL A 90 0.47 -18.08 15.23
C VAL A 90 0.49 -19.22 16.27
N LEU A 91 0.90 -18.97 17.53
CA LEU A 91 1.02 -20.04 18.54
C LEU A 91 0.01 -19.99 19.71
N ALA A 92 -1.06 -19.20 19.62
CA ALA A 92 -2.03 -19.06 20.71
C ALA A 92 -3.45 -19.57 20.35
N TYR A 93 -3.56 -20.77 19.77
CA TYR A 93 -4.77 -21.59 19.86
C TYR A 93 -4.37 -23.07 19.86
N ALA A 94 -4.11 -23.60 21.06
CA ALA A 94 -4.14 -25.03 21.38
C ALA A 94 -5.50 -25.37 22.01
#